data_AF-A0A821F3G0-F1
#
_entry.id   AF-A0A821F3G0-F1
#
_cell.length_a   1.000
_cell.length_b   1.000
_cell.length_c   1.000
_cell.angle_alpha   90.00
_cell.angle_beta   90.00
_cell.angle_gamma   90.00
#
_symmetry.space_group_name_H-M   'P 1'
#
loop_
_entity.id
_entity.type
_entity.pdbx_description
1 polymer ?
#
loop_
_entity_poly.entity_id
_entity_poly.type
_entity_poly.pdbx_seq_one_letter_code
_entity_poly.pdbx_strand_id
1 'polypeptide(L)'
;MQRAASPSMMMSTSSSLAKRSKMIASRNTTVNIDEMIIGQDVVTIPRSYQTELMQQAKEENLVICLPTGSGKTYIGVMLIKEMAHAIRASIEDGGKRTVFLVKTVALVRQQSDYIHIHTDLSVGQYYGELGVDLWQKQRWIDEFEHHQVLVLTAQVFLNLVDHNYFPLYKVNLLIFDECHHSTGENCYATLMSRHYRSCHDPPRILGLTASISAKKITPSQLNQAVKDIENTYR
;
A
#
# COMPACT_ATOMS: atom_id res chain seq x y z
N MET A 1 -31.41 -17.13 -62.66
CA MET A 1 -30.85 -16.19 -61.68
C MET A 1 -29.34 -16.43 -61.65
N GLN A 2 -28.56 -15.70 -62.47
CA GLN A 2 -27.61 -14.62 -62.06
C GLN A 2 -26.58 -15.09 -61.00
N ARG A 3 -25.29 -15.29 -61.40
CA ARG A 3 -24.11 -14.37 -61.31
C ARG A 3 -23.56 -14.25 -59.86
N ALA A 4 -22.28 -14.15 -59.51
CA ALA A 4 -20.97 -14.10 -60.17
C ALA A 4 -19.83 -14.17 -59.08
N ALA A 5 -18.61 -14.52 -59.52
CA ALA A 5 -17.24 -14.07 -59.14
C ALA A 5 -16.76 -13.77 -57.68
N SER A 6 -15.51 -14.21 -57.40
CA SER A 6 -14.55 -13.94 -56.28
C SER A 6 -14.03 -12.47 -56.21
N PRO A 7 -13.02 -12.02 -55.40
CA PRO A 7 -12.31 -12.51 -54.17
C PRO A 7 -12.01 -11.41 -53.07
N SER A 8 -11.32 -11.78 -51.96
CA SER A 8 -10.48 -10.94 -51.04
C SER A 8 -11.10 -9.90 -50.06
N MET A 9 -10.82 -10.00 -48.74
CA MET A 9 -10.12 -8.97 -47.92
C MET A 9 -10.03 -9.30 -46.41
N MET A 10 -8.95 -8.81 -45.79
CA MET A 10 -8.62 -8.81 -44.36
C MET A 10 -9.57 -7.96 -43.49
N MET A 11 -9.44 -8.21 -42.16
CA MET A 11 -9.53 -7.28 -41.01
C MET A 11 -10.71 -7.42 -40.04
N SER A 12 -10.30 -7.71 -38.79
CA SER A 12 -10.73 -7.20 -37.47
C SER A 12 -12.20 -7.23 -37.05
N THR A 13 -12.45 -7.90 -35.93
CA THR A 13 -13.28 -7.42 -34.79
C THR A 13 -12.94 -8.28 -33.57
N SER A 14 -12.11 -7.80 -32.62
CA SER A 14 -12.54 -7.20 -31.35
C SER A 14 -13.68 -7.94 -30.62
N SER A 15 -13.34 -8.74 -29.60
CA SER A 15 -14.05 -8.77 -28.30
C SER A 15 -13.54 -9.89 -27.40
N SER A 16 -12.77 -9.53 -26.37
CA SER A 16 -12.73 -10.31 -25.12
C SER A 16 -12.21 -9.43 -23.99
N LEU A 17 -13.17 -8.73 -23.39
CA LEU A 17 -13.31 -8.53 -21.95
C LEU A 17 -12.20 -7.74 -21.23
N ALA A 18 -12.37 -6.41 -21.29
CA ALA A 18 -11.80 -5.46 -20.35
C ALA A 18 -12.25 -5.77 -18.90
N LYS A 19 -11.32 -6.24 -18.05
CA LYS A 19 -11.47 -6.19 -16.59
C LYS A 19 -11.35 -4.72 -16.15
N ARG A 20 -12.49 -4.08 -15.86
CA ARG A 20 -12.58 -2.70 -15.37
C ARG A 20 -12.22 -2.63 -13.88
N SER A 21 -11.26 -1.78 -13.52
CA SER A 21 -11.04 -1.31 -12.14
C SER A 21 -12.32 -0.62 -11.63
N LYS A 22 -12.73 -0.89 -10.39
CA LYS A 22 -13.84 -0.20 -9.73
C LYS A 22 -13.30 0.71 -8.62
N MET A 23 -13.57 1.99 -8.74
CA MET A 23 -13.37 2.99 -7.69
C MET A 23 -14.75 3.21 -7.02
N ILE A 24 -14.87 2.89 -5.73
CA ILE A 24 -16.17 2.90 -5.02
C ILE A 24 -16.27 4.16 -4.15
N ALA A 25 -17.35 4.93 -4.34
CA ALA A 25 -17.75 6.03 -3.47
C ALA A 25 -19.07 5.67 -2.75
N SER A 26 -19.10 5.71 -1.43
CA SER A 26 -20.26 5.37 -0.59
C SER A 26 -20.92 6.61 0.03
N ARG A 27 -22.25 6.60 0.20
CA ARG A 27 -23.10 7.68 0.78
C ARG A 27 -23.43 7.37 2.26
N ASN A 28 -23.42 8.41 3.10
CA ASN A 28 -23.58 8.39 4.56
C ASN A 28 -24.94 7.84 5.07
N THR A 29 -24.88 7.08 6.17
CA THR A 29 -25.92 7.08 7.22
C THR A 29 -25.25 6.81 8.58
N THR A 30 -25.55 7.65 9.56
CA THR A 30 -24.94 7.72 10.91
C THR A 30 -25.58 6.78 11.92
N VAL A 31 -24.77 6.00 12.65
CA VAL A 31 -24.84 5.77 14.12
C VAL A 31 -23.40 5.47 14.59
N ASN A 32 -22.93 6.13 15.65
CA ASN A 32 -21.56 6.04 16.17
C ASN A 32 -21.53 5.04 17.35
N ILE A 33 -20.91 3.87 17.17
CA ILE A 33 -20.78 2.79 18.18
C ILE A 33 -19.35 2.21 18.16
N ASP A 34 -18.34 2.99 17.74
CA ASP A 34 -17.15 2.41 17.10
C ASP A 34 -16.07 1.84 18.06
N GLU A 35 -16.24 1.91 19.38
CA GLU A 35 -15.25 1.41 20.35
C GLU A 35 -15.92 0.65 21.51
N MET A 36 -15.53 -0.61 21.71
CA MET A 36 -15.95 -1.42 22.85
C MET A 36 -14.70 -1.87 23.61
N ILE A 37 -14.63 -1.53 24.90
CA ILE A 37 -13.53 -1.97 25.76
C ILE A 37 -13.86 -3.37 26.26
N ILE A 38 -13.05 -4.36 25.88
CA ILE A 38 -13.13 -5.73 26.42
C ILE A 38 -11.82 -5.99 27.19
N GLY A 39 -11.84 -5.75 28.50
CA GLY A 39 -10.63 -5.90 29.34
C GLY A 39 -9.64 -4.74 29.15
N GLN A 40 -8.35 -5.03 28.94
CA GLN A 40 -7.33 -4.04 28.59
C GLN A 40 -7.21 -3.78 27.07
N ASP A 41 -7.95 -4.54 26.25
CA ASP A 41 -7.87 -4.46 24.80
C ASP A 41 -8.93 -3.50 24.23
N VAL A 42 -8.48 -2.61 23.35
CA VAL A 42 -9.35 -1.74 22.56
C VAL A 42 -9.89 -2.55 21.38
N VAL A 43 -11.16 -2.96 21.45
CA VAL A 43 -11.82 -3.66 20.35
C VAL A 43 -12.54 -2.64 19.48
N THR A 44 -11.88 -2.28 18.37
CA THR A 44 -12.45 -1.40 17.34
C THR A 44 -13.27 -2.23 16.35
N ILE A 45 -14.59 -2.02 16.32
CA ILE A 45 -15.46 -2.73 15.38
C ILE A 45 -15.34 -2.07 14.01
N PRO A 46 -14.86 -2.78 12.96
CA PRO A 46 -14.73 -2.19 11.65
C PRO A 46 -16.10 -1.91 11.03
N ARG A 47 -16.20 -0.77 10.34
CA ARG A 47 -17.36 -0.46 9.49
C ARG A 47 -17.35 -1.39 8.27
N SER A 48 -18.51 -1.72 7.73
CA SER A 48 -18.65 -2.67 6.61
C SER A 48 -17.75 -2.35 5.42
N TYR A 49 -17.67 -1.07 5.01
CA TYR A 49 -16.80 -0.66 3.91
C TYR A 49 -15.31 -0.88 4.20
N GLN A 50 -14.88 -0.80 5.47
CA GLN A 50 -13.49 -1.02 5.84
C GLN A 50 -13.14 -2.51 5.69
N THR A 51 -14.06 -3.40 6.09
CA THR A 51 -13.91 -4.85 5.91
C THR A 51 -13.89 -5.23 4.43
N GLU A 52 -14.80 -4.69 3.62
CA GLU A 52 -14.85 -4.93 2.17
C GLU A 52 -13.55 -4.50 1.49
N LEU A 53 -13.06 -3.29 1.78
CA LEU A 53 -11.82 -2.77 1.19
C LEU A 53 -10.59 -3.54 1.64
N MET A 54 -10.54 -3.97 2.91
CA MET A 54 -9.45 -4.82 3.40
C MET A 54 -9.43 -6.16 2.66
N GLN A 55 -10.59 -6.80 2.50
CA GLN A 55 -10.68 -8.08 1.80
C GLN A 55 -10.25 -7.96 0.33
N GLN A 56 -10.60 -6.86 -0.34
CA GLN A 56 -10.08 -6.56 -1.68
C GLN A 56 -8.55 -6.38 -1.68
N ALA A 57 -8.01 -5.60 -0.73
CA ALA A 57 -6.57 -5.35 -0.62
C ALA A 57 -5.74 -6.60 -0.29
N LYS A 58 -6.36 -7.62 0.32
CA LYS A 58 -5.73 -8.94 0.52
C LYS A 58 -5.48 -9.65 -0.81
N GLU A 59 -6.43 -9.57 -1.73
CA GLU A 59 -6.44 -10.30 -3.00
C GLU A 59 -5.67 -9.58 -4.11
N GLU A 60 -5.68 -8.25 -4.13
CA GLU A 60 -5.02 -7.46 -5.17
C GLU A 60 -4.39 -6.16 -4.64
N ASN A 61 -3.48 -5.59 -5.43
CA ASN A 61 -2.94 -4.26 -5.14
C ASN A 61 -4.06 -3.23 -5.21
N LEU A 62 -4.22 -2.44 -4.14
CA LEU A 62 -5.34 -1.52 -4.02
C LEU A 62 -4.89 -0.13 -3.61
N VAL A 63 -5.48 0.89 -4.23
CA VAL A 63 -5.39 2.28 -3.77
C VAL A 63 -6.75 2.72 -3.24
N ILE A 64 -6.80 3.06 -1.95
CA ILE A 64 -8.00 3.49 -1.25
C ILE A 64 -7.98 5.01 -1.13
N CYS A 65 -8.95 5.66 -1.77
CA CYS A 65 -9.21 7.08 -1.64
C CYS A 65 -10.47 7.33 -0.82
N LEU A 66 -10.32 7.74 0.45
CA LEU A 66 -11.44 8.06 1.35
C LEU A 66 -11.16 9.35 2.12
N PRO A 67 -12.19 10.17 2.45
CA PRO A 67 -11.99 11.42 3.19
C PRO A 67 -11.19 11.27 4.49
N THR A 68 -10.54 12.32 4.96
CA THR A 68 -9.91 12.33 6.29
C THR A 68 -10.94 12.01 7.39
N GLY A 69 -10.54 11.29 8.43
CA GLY A 69 -11.44 10.83 9.49
C GLY A 69 -12.26 9.56 9.16
N SER A 70 -12.16 9.02 7.95
CA SER A 70 -12.82 7.76 7.57
C SER A 70 -12.11 6.49 8.08
N GLY A 71 -11.06 6.61 8.89
CA GLY A 71 -10.33 5.44 9.42
C GLY A 71 -9.56 4.64 8.35
N LYS A 72 -8.96 5.31 7.35
CA LYS A 72 -8.11 4.66 6.33
C LYS A 72 -6.96 3.85 6.92
N THR A 73 -6.27 4.41 7.92
CA THR A 73 -5.19 3.72 8.62
C THR A 73 -5.66 2.40 9.23
N TYR A 74 -6.88 2.37 9.78
CA TYR A 74 -7.43 1.16 10.37
C TYR A 74 -7.60 0.03 9.34
N ILE A 75 -7.90 0.36 8.08
CA ILE A 75 -7.91 -0.63 6.99
C ILE A 75 -6.52 -1.25 6.80
N GLY A 76 -5.46 -0.43 6.83
CA GLY A 76 -4.08 -0.91 6.79
C GLY A 76 -3.73 -1.81 7.97
N VAL A 77 -4.16 -1.44 9.18
CA VAL A 77 -3.98 -2.28 10.39
C VAL A 77 -4.69 -3.62 10.27
N MET A 78 -5.94 -3.64 9.78
CA MET A 78 -6.65 -4.90 9.55
C MET A 78 -5.92 -5.78 8.54
N LEU A 79 -5.40 -5.21 7.45
CA LEU A 79 -4.64 -5.96 6.47
C LEU A 79 -3.31 -6.51 7.04
N ILE A 80 -2.61 -5.73 7.87
CA ILE A 80 -1.43 -6.18 8.62
C ILE A 80 -1.76 -7.42 9.45
N LYS A 81 -2.85 -7.39 10.23
CA LYS A 81 -3.30 -8.52 11.05
C LYS A 81 -3.58 -9.75 10.20
N GLU A 82 -4.32 -9.58 9.12
CA GLU A 82 -4.72 -10.66 8.23
C GLU A 82 -3.49 -11.33 7.56
N MET A 83 -2.46 -10.54 7.27
CA MET A 83 -1.21 -11.01 6.66
C MET A 83 -0.11 -11.34 7.68
N ALA A 84 -0.41 -11.29 8.99
CA ALA A 84 0.59 -11.43 10.06
C ALA A 84 1.31 -12.78 10.05
N HIS A 85 0.64 -13.83 9.58
CA HIS A 85 1.23 -15.17 9.48
C HIS A 85 2.51 -15.20 8.63
N ALA A 86 2.64 -14.32 7.64
CA ALA A 86 3.82 -14.24 6.77
C ALA A 86 5.02 -13.49 7.39
N ILE A 87 4.81 -12.79 8.51
CA ILE A 87 5.83 -11.92 9.11
C ILE A 87 6.24 -12.32 10.53
N ARG A 88 5.62 -13.37 11.10
CA ARG A 88 5.95 -13.86 12.45
C ARG A 88 7.22 -14.69 12.52
N ALA A 89 7.63 -15.32 11.42
CA ALA A 89 8.88 -16.07 11.38
C ALA A 89 10.10 -15.14 11.35
N SER A 90 11.25 -15.66 11.78
CA SER A 90 12.54 -15.01 11.62
C SER A 90 12.83 -14.73 10.14
N ILE A 91 13.66 -13.72 9.84
CA ILE A 91 14.07 -13.47 8.45
C ILE A 91 14.86 -14.66 7.89
N GLU A 92 15.62 -15.34 8.74
CA GLU A 92 16.45 -16.50 8.38
C GLU A 92 15.60 -17.72 7.99
N ASP A 93 14.46 -17.92 8.65
CA ASP A 93 13.50 -18.99 8.36
C ASP A 93 12.53 -18.63 7.21
N GLY A 94 12.81 -17.55 6.47
CA GLY A 94 11.99 -17.10 5.34
C GLY A 94 10.80 -16.22 5.73
N GLY A 95 10.75 -15.74 6.97
CA GLY A 95 9.82 -14.70 7.39
C GLY A 95 10.01 -13.41 6.60
N LYS A 96 8.89 -12.77 6.26
CA LYS A 96 8.87 -11.47 5.58
C LYS A 96 8.62 -10.35 6.58
N ARG A 97 8.59 -9.10 6.12
CA ARG A 97 8.14 -7.94 6.92
C ARG A 97 7.09 -7.12 6.20
N THR A 98 6.22 -6.49 6.97
CA THR A 98 5.35 -5.45 6.44
C THR A 98 6.04 -4.10 6.57
N VAL A 99 5.97 -3.30 5.50
CA VAL A 99 6.55 -1.97 5.46
C VAL A 99 5.43 -0.95 5.32
N PHE A 100 5.40 0.04 6.22
CA PHE A 100 4.48 1.16 6.19
C PHE A 100 5.27 2.45 5.93
N LEU A 101 5.06 3.04 4.75
CA LEU A 101 5.78 4.23 4.30
C LEU A 101 4.97 5.49 4.55
N VAL A 102 5.63 6.47 5.15
CA VAL A 102 5.09 7.81 5.41
C VAL A 102 6.05 8.90 4.95
N LYS A 103 5.57 10.15 4.98
CA LYS A 103 6.33 11.32 4.48
C LYS A 103 7.15 12.04 5.53
N THR A 104 6.75 11.98 6.80
CA THR A 104 7.34 12.81 7.86
C THR A 104 7.65 11.98 9.11
N VAL A 105 8.59 12.46 9.92
CA VAL A 105 8.97 11.84 11.19
C VAL A 105 7.79 11.77 12.16
N ALA A 106 6.97 12.82 12.22
CA ALA A 106 5.77 12.85 13.05
C ALA A 106 4.79 11.74 12.66
N LEU A 107 4.61 11.49 11.36
CA LEU A 107 3.79 10.39 10.88
C LEU A 107 4.41 9.02 11.18
N VAL A 108 5.74 8.87 11.19
CA VAL A 108 6.36 7.60 11.59
C VAL A 108 5.90 7.25 13.01
N ARG A 109 6.08 8.17 13.96
CA ARG A 109 5.68 7.96 15.36
C ARG A 109 4.19 7.65 15.48
N GLN A 110 3.33 8.48 14.87
CA GLN A 110 1.88 8.33 14.93
C GLN A 110 1.40 6.98 14.38
N GLN A 111 1.89 6.56 13.21
CA GLN A 111 1.45 5.30 12.61
C GLN A 111 2.02 4.10 13.36
N SER A 112 3.26 4.18 13.85
CA SER A 112 3.83 3.13 14.69
C SER A 112 3.04 2.91 15.97
N ASP A 113 2.73 3.97 16.71
CA ASP A 113 1.95 3.88 17.95
C ASP A 113 0.55 3.32 17.65
N TYR A 114 -0.08 3.77 16.57
CA TYR A 114 -1.40 3.29 16.17
C TYR A 114 -1.38 1.79 15.82
N ILE A 115 -0.39 1.31 15.08
CA ILE A 115 -0.24 -0.12 14.75
C ILE A 115 0.05 -0.93 16.03
N HIS A 116 0.91 -0.41 16.91
CA HIS A 116 1.27 -1.08 18.16
C HIS A 116 0.08 -1.24 19.10
N ILE A 117 -0.75 -0.22 19.26
CA ILE A 117 -1.96 -0.29 20.10
C ILE A 117 -2.97 -1.31 19.56
N HIS A 118 -3.03 -1.49 18.25
CA HIS A 118 -4.04 -2.36 17.64
C HIS A 118 -3.53 -3.76 17.34
N THR A 119 -2.24 -4.08 17.46
CA THR A 119 -1.67 -5.39 17.09
C THR A 119 -0.71 -5.90 18.15
N ASP A 120 -0.50 -7.21 18.21
CA ASP A 120 0.52 -7.85 19.07
C ASP A 120 1.90 -7.91 18.40
N LEU A 121 2.11 -7.14 17.32
CA LEU A 121 3.33 -7.18 16.53
C LEU A 121 4.35 -6.17 17.05
N SER A 122 5.63 -6.52 16.94
CA SER A 122 6.75 -5.61 17.18
C SER A 122 6.86 -4.64 15.99
N VAL A 123 6.86 -3.34 16.31
CA VAL A 123 6.84 -2.24 15.34
C VAL A 123 8.12 -1.41 15.46
N GLY A 124 8.95 -1.42 14.41
CA GLY A 124 10.16 -0.60 14.34
C GLY A 124 9.87 0.77 13.72
N GLN A 125 10.55 1.82 14.22
CA GLN A 125 10.41 3.20 13.74
C GLN A 125 11.74 3.69 13.14
N TYR A 126 11.73 4.14 11.88
CA TYR A 126 12.98 4.50 11.19
C TYR A 126 12.87 5.79 10.39
N TYR A 127 13.75 6.75 10.72
CA TYR A 127 13.79 8.07 10.11
C TYR A 127 15.18 8.71 10.27
N GLY A 128 15.49 9.72 9.45
CA GLY A 128 16.84 10.29 9.31
C GLY A 128 17.49 10.77 10.61
N GLU A 129 16.73 11.35 11.54
CA GLU A 129 17.26 11.86 12.82
C GLU A 129 17.83 10.77 13.74
N LEU A 130 17.53 9.49 13.50
CA LEU A 130 18.15 8.35 14.21
C LEU A 130 19.56 8.03 13.68
N GLY A 131 20.06 8.79 12.71
CA GLY A 131 21.35 8.55 12.06
C GLY A 131 21.38 7.27 11.25
N VAL A 132 20.22 6.82 10.74
CA VAL A 132 20.06 5.56 10.01
C VAL A 132 20.95 5.47 8.76
N ASP A 133 21.32 6.60 8.17
CA ASP A 133 22.20 6.67 7.01
C ASP A 133 23.64 6.21 7.34
N LEU A 134 24.03 6.22 8.62
CA LEU A 134 25.34 5.76 9.09
C LEU A 134 25.33 4.29 9.51
N TRP A 135 24.16 3.62 9.49
CA TRP A 135 24.05 2.25 9.93
C TRP A 135 24.60 1.29 8.89
N GLN A 136 25.40 0.33 9.35
CA GLN A 136 25.87 -0.76 8.50
C GLN A 136 24.78 -1.79 8.27
N LYS A 137 24.92 -2.58 7.21
CA LYS A 137 23.98 -3.65 6.83
C LYS A 137 23.64 -4.60 7.99
N GLN A 138 24.60 -4.95 8.84
CA GLN A 138 24.35 -5.86 9.96
C GLN A 138 23.33 -5.31 10.94
N ARG A 139 23.45 -4.03 11.31
CA ARG A 139 22.48 -3.38 12.21
C ARG A 139 21.06 -3.43 11.63
N TRP A 140 20.92 -3.23 10.32
CA TRP A 140 19.61 -3.36 9.66
C TRP A 140 19.06 -4.78 9.71
N ILE A 141 19.90 -5.80 9.50
CA ILE A 141 19.49 -7.20 9.63
C ILE A 141 18.97 -7.46 11.04
N ASP A 142 19.67 -6.99 12.07
CA ASP A 142 19.25 -7.14 13.46
C ASP A 142 17.90 -6.44 13.69
N GLU A 143 17.72 -5.22 13.21
CA GLU A 143 16.46 -4.46 13.33
C GLU A 143 15.29 -5.16 12.64
N PHE A 144 15.51 -5.75 11.45
CA PHE A 144 14.49 -6.52 10.75
C PHE A 144 14.19 -7.82 11.47
N GLU A 145 15.15 -8.44 12.15
CA GLU A 145 14.90 -9.65 12.92
C GLU A 145 13.93 -9.38 14.10
N HIS A 146 14.09 -8.24 14.79
CA HIS A 146 13.34 -7.90 16.00
C HIS A 146 11.95 -7.28 15.76
N HIS A 147 11.67 -6.77 14.56
CA HIS A 147 10.43 -6.05 14.26
C HIS A 147 9.70 -6.66 13.07
N GLN A 148 8.43 -7.04 13.23
CA GLN A 148 7.61 -7.59 12.15
C GLN A 148 7.04 -6.51 11.21
N VAL A 149 6.74 -5.33 11.76
CA VAL A 149 6.25 -4.18 11.00
C VAL A 149 7.29 -3.06 11.06
N LEU A 150 7.67 -2.54 9.92
CA LEU A 150 8.65 -1.47 9.78
C LEU A 150 7.94 -0.21 9.32
N VAL A 151 7.94 0.84 10.13
CA VAL A 151 7.39 2.15 9.75
C VAL A 151 8.54 3.09 9.45
N LEU A 152 8.63 3.54 8.19
CA LEU A 152 9.75 4.34 7.71
C LEU A 152 9.30 5.58 6.96
N THR A 153 10.15 6.60 6.96
CA THR A 153 10.05 7.61 5.91
C THR A 153 10.39 6.99 4.55
N ALA A 154 9.70 7.44 3.51
CA ALA A 154 9.86 6.96 2.13
C ALA A 154 11.33 6.91 1.66
N GLN A 155 12.10 7.94 1.99
CA GLN A 155 13.50 8.07 1.58
C GLN A 155 14.41 7.03 2.24
N VAL A 156 14.21 6.74 3.53
CA VAL A 156 15.00 5.71 4.23
C VAL A 156 14.77 4.35 3.60
N PHE A 157 13.53 4.00 3.31
CA PHE A 157 13.22 2.73 2.65
C PHE A 157 13.79 2.66 1.23
N LEU A 158 13.71 3.74 0.45
CA LEU A 158 14.35 3.79 -0.86
C LEU A 158 15.86 3.55 -0.77
N ASN A 159 16.54 4.18 0.19
CA ASN A 159 17.96 3.97 0.43
C ASN A 159 18.27 2.50 0.79
N LEU A 160 17.44 1.86 1.63
CA LEU A 160 17.60 0.45 1.99
C LEU A 160 17.56 -0.51 0.80
N VAL A 161 16.60 -0.27 -0.10
CA VAL A 161 16.44 -1.09 -1.30
C VAL A 161 17.56 -0.80 -2.31
N ASP A 162 17.97 0.47 -2.47
CA ASP A 162 19.07 0.88 -3.34
C ASP A 162 20.40 0.22 -3.00
N HIS A 163 20.72 0.17 -1.71
CA HIS A 163 21.95 -0.44 -1.22
C HIS A 163 21.84 -1.97 -1.08
N ASN A 164 20.70 -2.57 -1.44
CA ASN A 164 20.41 -3.99 -1.29
C ASN A 164 20.59 -4.48 0.17
N TYR A 165 20.23 -3.64 1.13
CA TYR A 165 20.21 -3.98 2.55
C TYR A 165 18.91 -4.69 2.90
N PHE A 166 17.81 -4.31 2.25
CA PHE A 166 16.53 -4.97 2.41
C PHE A 166 15.86 -5.23 1.05
N PRO A 167 16.05 -6.42 0.46
CA PRO A 167 15.45 -6.76 -0.83
C PRO A 167 13.92 -6.79 -0.76
N LEU A 168 13.25 -6.29 -1.82
CA LEU A 168 11.77 -6.22 -1.85
C LEU A 168 11.06 -7.57 -1.69
N TYR A 169 11.66 -8.69 -2.11
CA TYR A 169 11.04 -10.01 -1.95
C TYR A 169 10.91 -10.45 -0.48
N LYS A 170 11.67 -9.83 0.44
CA LYS A 170 11.54 -10.02 1.89
C LYS A 170 10.38 -9.21 2.49
N VAL A 171 9.65 -8.44 1.68
CA VAL A 171 8.47 -7.69 2.08
C VAL A 171 7.23 -8.47 1.67
N ASN A 172 6.26 -8.63 2.57
CA ASN A 172 4.96 -9.24 2.21
C ASN A 172 3.94 -8.20 1.75
N LEU A 173 3.97 -7.02 2.37
CA LEU A 173 3.02 -5.93 2.22
C LEU A 173 3.75 -4.60 2.31
N LEU A 174 3.50 -3.72 1.35
CA LEU A 174 4.02 -2.37 1.28
C LEU A 174 2.85 -1.38 1.26
N ILE A 175 2.71 -0.62 2.34
CA ILE A 175 1.65 0.36 2.54
C ILE A 175 2.21 1.75 2.28
N PHE A 176 1.54 2.54 1.43
CA PHE A 176 1.91 3.92 1.13
C PHE A 176 0.88 4.87 1.73
N ASP A 177 1.27 5.66 2.73
CA ASP A 177 0.44 6.76 3.22
C ASP A 177 0.58 8.00 2.34
N GLU A 178 -0.54 8.71 2.17
CA GLU A 178 -0.71 9.83 1.25
C GLU A 178 -0.17 9.53 -0.16
N CYS A 179 -0.54 8.36 -0.67
CA CYS A 179 0.00 7.78 -1.91
C CYS A 179 -0.27 8.62 -3.16
N HIS A 180 -1.22 9.56 -3.13
CA HIS A 180 -1.51 10.47 -4.24
C HIS A 180 -0.34 11.39 -4.62
N HIS A 181 0.68 11.47 -3.77
CA HIS A 181 1.91 12.19 -4.08
C HIS A 181 2.89 11.38 -4.94
N SER A 182 2.50 10.21 -5.45
CA SER A 182 3.37 9.31 -6.22
C SER A 182 3.55 9.65 -7.69
N THR A 183 3.13 10.83 -8.14
CA THR A 183 3.30 11.28 -9.52
C THR A 183 4.53 12.19 -9.66
N GLY A 184 5.39 11.93 -10.64
CA GLY A 184 6.64 12.69 -10.87
C GLY A 184 7.86 12.10 -10.14
N GLU A 185 8.90 12.89 -9.92
CA GLU A 185 10.14 12.48 -9.23
C GLU A 185 9.98 12.51 -7.70
N ASN A 186 9.08 11.67 -7.17
CA ASN A 186 8.96 11.44 -5.72
C ASN A 186 9.49 10.04 -5.37
N CYS A 187 10.04 9.87 -4.16
CA CYS A 187 10.58 8.63 -3.61
C CYS A 187 9.66 7.42 -3.83
N TYR A 188 8.33 7.58 -3.73
CA TYR A 188 7.37 6.51 -4.04
C TYR A 188 7.43 6.07 -5.51
N ALA A 189 7.40 7.02 -6.45
CA ALA A 189 7.49 6.72 -7.88
C ALA A 189 8.83 6.07 -8.24
N THR A 190 9.93 6.57 -7.64
CA THR A 190 11.28 6.03 -7.84
C THR A 190 11.38 4.60 -7.32
N LEU A 191 10.85 4.32 -6.12
CA LEU A 191 10.79 2.97 -5.56
C LEU A 191 10.03 2.01 -6.49
N MET A 192 8.84 2.42 -6.94
CA MET A 192 8.00 1.57 -7.78
C MET A 192 8.63 1.31 -9.15
N SER A 193 9.16 2.34 -9.79
CA SER A 193 9.74 2.25 -11.14
C SER A 193 11.07 1.49 -11.18
N ARG A 194 11.96 1.71 -10.20
CA ARG A 194 13.31 1.13 -10.21
C ARG A 194 13.35 -0.29 -9.63
N HIS A 195 12.53 -0.57 -8.62
CA HIS A 195 12.65 -1.81 -7.84
C HIS A 195 11.43 -2.70 -7.90
N TYR A 196 10.22 -2.14 -7.78
CA TYR A 196 9.01 -2.96 -7.72
C TYR A 196 8.71 -3.64 -9.06
N ARG A 197 8.74 -2.90 -10.18
CA ARG A 197 8.39 -3.42 -11.52
C ARG A 197 9.28 -4.55 -12.02
N SER A 198 10.52 -4.61 -11.55
CA SER A 198 11.50 -5.64 -11.91
C SER A 198 11.60 -6.76 -10.86
N CYS A 199 10.80 -6.69 -9.78
CA CYS A 199 10.82 -7.68 -8.71
C CYS A 199 10.08 -8.96 -9.13
N HIS A 200 10.74 -10.12 -8.99
CA HIS A 200 10.16 -11.42 -9.34
C HIS A 200 9.05 -11.87 -8.36
N ASP A 201 9.20 -11.57 -7.07
CA ASP A 201 8.22 -11.84 -6.01
C ASP A 201 7.89 -10.53 -5.28
N PRO A 202 7.09 -9.66 -5.91
CA PRO A 202 6.81 -8.33 -5.36
C PRO A 202 5.87 -8.39 -4.16
N PRO A 203 6.00 -7.46 -3.18
CA PRO A 203 5.04 -7.37 -2.08
C PRO A 203 3.65 -6.96 -2.57
N ARG A 204 2.62 -7.28 -1.78
CA ARG A 204 1.28 -6.68 -1.95
C ARG A 204 1.36 -5.17 -1.73
N ILE A 205 0.66 -4.38 -2.55
CA ILE A 205 0.59 -2.93 -2.40
C ILE A 205 -0.75 -2.48 -1.82
N LEU A 206 -0.70 -1.61 -0.82
CA LEU A 206 -1.85 -0.83 -0.36
C LEU A 206 -1.51 0.66 -0.37
N GLY A 207 -2.15 1.44 -1.24
CA GLY A 207 -2.07 2.90 -1.21
C GLY A 207 -3.23 3.47 -0.39
N LEU A 208 -2.93 4.38 0.55
CA LEU A 208 -3.92 5.11 1.33
C LEU A 208 -3.84 6.59 0.98
N THR A 209 -4.97 7.22 0.70
CA THR A 209 -5.01 8.66 0.44
C THR A 209 -6.35 9.31 0.77
N ALA A 210 -6.31 10.57 1.19
CA ALA A 210 -7.52 11.39 1.35
C ALA A 210 -7.95 12.12 0.07
N SER A 211 -7.06 12.23 -0.91
CA SER A 211 -7.28 12.96 -2.15
C SER A 211 -6.60 12.25 -3.33
N ILE A 212 -7.03 12.52 -4.55
CA ILE A 212 -6.40 12.01 -5.78
C ILE A 212 -5.35 12.99 -6.31
N SER A 213 -5.34 14.22 -5.80
CA SER A 213 -4.39 15.26 -6.19
C SER A 213 -4.13 16.23 -5.03
N ALA A 214 -2.89 16.68 -4.92
CA ALA A 214 -2.50 17.75 -3.99
C ALA A 214 -3.01 19.15 -4.43
N LYS A 215 -3.49 19.28 -5.68
CA LYS A 215 -4.01 20.52 -6.28
C LYS A 215 -5.46 20.37 -6.74
N LYS A 216 -6.19 21.49 -6.83
CA LYS A 216 -7.50 21.52 -7.50
C LYS A 216 -7.30 21.12 -8.97
N ILE A 217 -8.03 20.09 -9.38
CA ILE A 217 -7.98 19.54 -10.74
C ILE A 217 -9.35 19.62 -11.41
N THR A 218 -9.34 19.76 -12.73
CA THR A 218 -10.56 19.68 -13.54
C THR A 218 -11.04 18.23 -13.65
N PRO A 219 -12.32 17.99 -14.04
CA PRO A 219 -12.81 16.63 -14.28
C PRO A 219 -12.01 15.84 -15.33
N SER A 220 -11.45 16.51 -16.34
CA SER A 220 -10.58 15.86 -17.33
C SER A 220 -9.24 15.43 -16.73
N GLN A 221 -8.67 16.24 -15.84
CA GLN A 221 -7.43 15.94 -15.11
C GLN A 221 -7.63 14.85 -14.05
N LEU A 222 -8.83 14.70 -13.48
CA LEU A 222 -9.15 13.66 -12.51
C LEU A 222 -8.95 12.26 -13.09
N ASN A 223 -9.51 12.00 -14.27
CA ASN A 223 -9.36 10.70 -14.93
C ASN A 223 -7.90 10.37 -15.24
N GLN A 224 -7.10 11.39 -15.58
CA GLN A 224 -5.67 11.21 -15.81
C GLN A 224 -4.92 10.92 -14.51
N ALA A 225 -5.18 11.69 -13.44
CA ALA A 225 -4.56 11.48 -12.14
C ALA A 225 -4.87 10.09 -11.56
N VAL A 226 -6.12 9.60 -11.72
CA VAL A 226 -6.48 8.23 -11.34
C VAL A 226 -5.65 7.21 -12.12
N LYS A 227 -5.55 7.36 -13.44
CA LYS A 227 -4.74 6.46 -14.28
C LYS A 227 -3.27 6.49 -13.90
N ASP A 228 -2.71 7.66 -13.60
CA ASP A 228 -1.30 7.80 -13.24
C ASP A 228 -0.99 7.08 -11.92
N ILE A 229 -1.89 7.19 -10.94
CA ILE A 229 -1.79 6.46 -9.67
C ILE A 229 -1.94 4.96 -9.92
N GLU A 230 -2.94 4.52 -10.70
CA GLU A 230 -3.11 3.10 -11.04
C GLU A 230 -1.88 2.52 -11.75
N ASN A 231 -1.30 3.23 -12.71
CA ASN A 231 -0.10 2.81 -13.43
C ASN A 231 1.16 2.77 -12.56
N THR A 232 1.17 3.50 -11.45
CA THR A 232 2.29 3.50 -10.51
C THR A 232 2.24 2.30 -9.57
N TYR A 233 1.03 1.85 -9.21
CA TYR A 233 0.80 0.85 -8.17
C TYR A 233 0.29 -0.52 -8.66
N ARG A 234 0.03 -0.65 -9.97
CA ARG A 234 -0.15 -1.93 -10.66
C ARG A 234 1.17 -2.49 -11.17
#